data_AF-A0AAD0NFE4-F1
#
_entry.id   AF-A0AAD0NFE4-F1
#
_cell.length_a   1.000
_cell.length_b   1.000
_cell.length_c   1.000
_cell.angle_alpha   90.00
_cell.angle_beta   90.00
_cell.angle_gamma   90.00
#
_symmetry.space_group_name_H-M   'P 1'
#
loop_
_entity.id
_entity.type
_entity.pdbx_description
1 polymer ?
#
loop_
_entity_poly.entity_id
_entity_poly.type
_entity_poly.pdbx_seq_one_letter_code
_entity_poly.pdbx_strand_id
1 'polypeptide(L)'
;MSTKIEEIKATFEADTSDVLLALGEALKTFSEAVTAEMKTGRSRPIAAADTDANIGLDEALFDSAPVATVPRHADFAPLLDVGHRFLLAAEGLFVEIRRPWLHLIQPVAPIEGACPRPPYGSIDAKIEFAFGRISAAEPHLRRFATDAANAAPNEHAAWIVWNETNKELVYREVEVTNSTPTAITINRPTLADDESLAIDLHSHGINPAFFSATDDADDAGEVKIAGVIGGVGTANPSVAFRLCALGKMITLRVPVQAFFPSTEKAA
;
A
#
# COMPACT_ATOMS: atom_id res chain seq x y z
N MET A 1 30.01 -16.39 -53.23
CA MET A 1 28.66 -16.84 -52.80
C MET A 1 28.27 -16.31 -51.40
N SER A 2 28.95 -15.27 -50.86
CA SER A 2 28.75 -14.79 -49.47
C SER A 2 27.89 -13.52 -49.40
N THR A 3 28.13 -12.56 -50.29
CA THR A 3 27.57 -11.19 -50.17
C THR A 3 26.06 -11.12 -50.42
N LYS A 4 25.54 -11.86 -51.39
CA LYS A 4 24.09 -11.89 -51.69
C LYS A 4 23.24 -12.48 -50.56
N ILE A 5 23.78 -13.46 -49.82
CA ILE A 5 23.05 -14.08 -48.70
C ILE A 5 23.04 -13.13 -47.50
N GLU A 6 24.13 -12.41 -47.26
CA GLU A 6 24.20 -11.36 -46.23
C GLU A 6 23.27 -10.18 -46.54
N GLU A 7 23.18 -9.75 -47.81
CA GLU A 7 22.23 -8.73 -48.25
C GLU A 7 20.78 -9.17 -48.03
N ILE A 8 20.42 -10.40 -48.45
CA ILE A 8 19.07 -10.95 -48.24
C ILE A 8 18.74 -11.05 -46.75
N LYS A 9 19.69 -11.47 -45.92
CA LYS A 9 19.51 -11.56 -44.47
C LYS A 9 19.29 -10.18 -43.86
N ALA A 10 20.10 -9.18 -44.23
CA ALA A 10 19.96 -7.82 -43.73
C ALA A 10 18.62 -7.19 -44.12
N THR A 11 18.16 -7.40 -45.35
CA THR A 11 16.83 -6.96 -45.79
C THR A 11 15.73 -7.66 -45.00
N PHE A 12 15.81 -8.98 -44.80
CA PHE A 12 14.84 -9.72 -44.01
C PHE A 12 14.79 -9.25 -42.54
N GLU A 13 15.93 -9.01 -41.91
CA GLU A 13 16.01 -8.49 -40.54
C GLU A 13 15.43 -7.09 -40.42
N ALA A 14 15.72 -6.20 -41.38
CA ALA A 14 15.16 -4.84 -41.43
C ALA A 14 13.63 -4.87 -41.62
N ASP A 15 13.15 -5.59 -42.63
CA ASP A 15 11.71 -5.70 -42.92
C ASP A 15 10.95 -6.32 -41.74
N THR A 16 11.53 -7.33 -41.08
CA THR A 16 10.93 -7.95 -39.89
C THR A 16 10.89 -6.98 -38.71
N SER A 17 11.97 -6.22 -38.49
CA SER A 17 12.04 -5.21 -37.43
C SER A 17 11.00 -4.11 -37.65
N ASP A 18 10.87 -3.60 -38.88
CA ASP A 18 9.91 -2.56 -39.23
C ASP A 18 8.46 -3.03 -39.06
N VAL A 19 8.16 -4.29 -39.45
CA VAL A 19 6.85 -4.90 -39.21
C VAL A 19 6.55 -5.04 -37.72
N LEU A 20 7.52 -5.46 -36.91
CA LEU A 20 7.35 -5.58 -35.46
C LEU A 20 7.14 -4.22 -34.80
N LEU A 21 7.86 -3.18 -35.23
CA LEU A 21 7.68 -1.81 -34.76
C LEU A 21 6.28 -1.28 -35.12
N ALA A 22 5.86 -1.44 -36.37
CA ALA A 22 4.54 -1.02 -36.83
C ALA A 22 3.40 -1.76 -36.09
N LEU A 23 3.58 -3.05 -35.80
CA LEU A 23 2.64 -3.80 -34.97
C LEU A 23 2.60 -3.28 -33.52
N GLY A 24 3.76 -2.98 -32.94
CA GLY A 24 3.87 -2.38 -31.62
C GLY A 24 3.15 -1.03 -31.52
N GLU A 25 3.33 -0.16 -32.51
CA GLU A 25 2.62 1.12 -32.61
C GLU A 25 1.11 0.92 -32.76
N ALA A 26 0.67 0.03 -33.65
CA ALA A 26 -0.75 -0.26 -33.84
C ALA A 26 -1.41 -0.81 -32.57
N LEU A 27 -0.74 -1.71 -31.85
CA LEU A 27 -1.22 -2.24 -30.56
C LEU A 27 -1.29 -1.15 -29.49
N LYS A 28 -0.31 -0.25 -29.45
CA LYS A 28 -0.32 0.89 -28.54
C LYS A 28 -1.51 1.82 -28.82
N THR A 29 -1.71 2.23 -30.07
CA THR A 29 -2.84 3.08 -30.47
C THR A 29 -4.18 2.40 -30.17
N PHE A 30 -4.30 1.10 -30.45
CA PHE A 30 -5.51 0.34 -30.10
C PHE A 30 -5.74 0.33 -28.59
N SER A 31 -4.71 0.06 -27.79
CA SER A 31 -4.81 0.04 -26.32
C SER A 31 -5.20 1.41 -25.76
N GLU A 32 -4.64 2.50 -26.30
CA GLU A 32 -4.99 3.87 -25.91
C GLU A 32 -6.43 4.21 -26.27
N ALA A 33 -6.89 3.83 -27.48
CA ALA A 33 -8.25 4.06 -27.93
C ALA A 33 -9.28 3.26 -27.11
N VAL A 34 -9.00 2.00 -26.80
CA VAL A 34 -9.85 1.18 -25.92
C VAL A 34 -9.90 1.78 -24.52
N THR A 35 -8.76 2.23 -23.99
CA THR A 35 -8.72 2.88 -22.67
C THR A 35 -9.55 4.17 -22.66
N ALA A 36 -9.47 4.97 -23.72
CA ALA A 36 -10.27 6.18 -23.86
C ALA A 36 -11.77 5.85 -23.93
N GLU A 37 -12.16 4.86 -24.73
CA GLU A 37 -13.56 4.43 -24.88
C GLU A 37 -14.12 3.82 -23.57
N MET A 38 -13.29 3.05 -22.85
CA MET A 38 -13.68 2.54 -21.53
C MET A 38 -13.85 3.66 -20.50
N LYS A 39 -13.05 4.73 -20.59
CA LYS A 39 -13.19 5.91 -19.74
C LYS A 39 -14.44 6.71 -20.06
N THR A 40 -14.77 6.91 -21.33
CA THR A 40 -15.99 7.61 -21.76
C THR A 40 -17.26 6.80 -21.45
N GLY A 41 -17.18 5.47 -21.52
CA GLY A 41 -18.29 4.57 -21.17
C GLY A 41 -18.56 4.42 -19.67
N ARG A 42 -17.67 4.87 -18.79
CA ARG A 42 -17.88 4.82 -17.34
C ARG A 42 -18.73 6.02 -16.90
N SER A 43 -19.97 5.73 -16.50
CA SER A 43 -20.82 6.74 -15.86
C SER A 43 -20.17 7.23 -14.56
N ARG A 44 -19.91 8.54 -14.49
CA ARG A 44 -19.47 9.23 -13.27
C ARG A 44 -20.70 9.90 -12.65
N PRO A 45 -21.23 9.41 -11.51
CA PRO A 45 -22.37 10.02 -10.83
C PRO A 45 -21.98 11.33 -10.12
N ILE A 46 -21.43 12.29 -10.87
CA ILE A 46 -21.07 13.62 -10.38
C ILE A 46 -22.32 14.49 -10.46
N ALA A 47 -22.70 15.10 -9.34
CA ALA A 47 -23.89 15.93 -9.25
C ALA A 47 -23.64 17.37 -9.74
N ALA A 48 -23.16 17.50 -10.99
CA ALA A 48 -22.88 18.77 -11.65
C ALA A 48 -23.48 18.78 -13.06
N ALA A 49 -23.65 19.96 -13.64
CA ALA A 49 -24.06 20.07 -15.03
C ALA A 49 -22.87 19.73 -15.94
N ASP A 50 -23.11 18.97 -17.01
CA ASP A 50 -22.07 18.62 -17.99
C ASP A 50 -21.44 19.85 -18.68
N THR A 51 -22.12 20.99 -18.63
CA THR A 51 -21.66 22.27 -19.18
C THR A 51 -20.81 23.10 -18.22
N ASP A 52 -20.60 22.64 -16.98
CA ASP A 52 -19.79 23.36 -16.01
C ASP A 52 -18.33 23.42 -16.47
N ALA A 53 -17.71 24.60 -16.38
CA ALA A 53 -16.35 24.82 -16.84
C ALA A 53 -15.30 24.00 -16.06
N ASN A 54 -15.63 23.54 -14.84
CA ASN A 54 -14.72 22.81 -13.97
C ASN A 54 -15.01 21.30 -13.91
N ILE A 55 -16.00 20.78 -14.65
CA ILE A 55 -16.40 19.37 -14.56
C ILE A 55 -15.23 18.40 -14.73
N GLY A 56 -14.28 18.70 -15.62
CA GLY A 56 -13.10 17.87 -15.86
C GLY A 56 -12.19 17.70 -14.63
N LEU A 57 -12.19 18.65 -13.69
CA LEU A 57 -11.47 18.51 -12.42
C LEU A 57 -12.16 17.51 -11.50
N ASP A 58 -13.49 17.57 -11.41
CA ASP A 58 -14.28 16.62 -10.62
C ASP A 58 -14.21 15.20 -11.22
N GLU A 59 -14.15 15.08 -12.55
CA GLU A 59 -13.92 13.80 -13.22
C GLU A 59 -12.55 13.22 -12.87
N ALA A 60 -11.49 14.03 -12.85
CA ALA A 60 -10.16 13.59 -12.45
C ALA A 60 -10.12 13.14 -10.98
N LEU A 61 -10.80 13.87 -10.08
CA LEU A 61 -10.95 13.48 -8.68
C LEU A 61 -11.72 12.16 -8.54
N PHE A 62 -12.84 12.02 -9.25
CA PHE A 62 -13.63 10.79 -9.26
C PHE A 62 -12.82 9.60 -9.75
N ASP A 63 -12.07 9.76 -10.85
CA ASP A 63 -11.26 8.69 -11.42
C ASP A 63 -10.10 8.28 -10.48
N SER A 64 -9.62 9.19 -9.62
CA SER A 64 -8.58 8.91 -8.62
C SER A 64 -9.06 8.07 -7.42
N ALA A 65 -10.31 8.27 -7.00
CA ALA A 65 -10.92 7.58 -5.86
C ALA A 65 -12.43 7.37 -6.10
N PRO A 66 -12.82 6.44 -7.00
CA PRO A 66 -14.20 6.27 -7.42
C PRO A 66 -15.11 5.86 -6.27
N VAL A 67 -16.41 6.11 -6.40
CA VAL A 67 -17.43 5.49 -5.53
C VAL A 67 -18.15 4.37 -6.28
N ALA A 68 -18.35 3.24 -5.62
CA ALA A 68 -19.15 2.12 -6.10
C ALA A 68 -20.20 1.73 -5.06
N THR A 69 -21.35 1.24 -5.51
CA THR A 69 -22.39 0.72 -4.62
C THR A 69 -22.18 -0.77 -4.39
N VAL A 70 -22.40 -1.24 -3.17
CA VAL A 70 -22.31 -2.67 -2.86
C VAL A 70 -23.55 -3.36 -3.44
N PRO A 71 -23.41 -4.44 -4.24
CA PRO A 71 -24.55 -5.12 -4.82
C PRO A 71 -25.36 -5.85 -3.74
N ARG A 72 -26.70 -5.74 -3.81
CA ARG A 72 -27.60 -6.43 -2.87
C ARG A 72 -27.91 -7.88 -3.26
N HIS A 73 -27.85 -8.18 -4.55
CA HIS A 73 -28.29 -9.47 -5.11
C HIS A 73 -27.22 -10.18 -5.92
N ALA A 74 -26.33 -9.43 -6.58
CA ALA A 74 -25.18 -9.98 -7.28
C ALA A 74 -23.99 -10.13 -6.33
N ASP A 75 -23.02 -10.95 -6.71
CA ASP A 75 -21.78 -11.09 -5.97
C ASP A 75 -20.97 -9.78 -5.99
N PHE A 76 -20.34 -9.47 -4.85
CA PHE A 76 -19.43 -8.35 -4.76
C PHE A 76 -18.14 -8.63 -5.55
N ALA A 77 -17.85 -7.77 -6.52
CA ALA A 77 -16.61 -7.82 -7.29
C ALA A 77 -15.50 -7.00 -6.57
N PRO A 78 -14.46 -7.64 -6.02
CA PRO A 78 -13.38 -6.96 -5.30
C PRO A 78 -12.52 -6.08 -6.21
N LEU A 79 -11.88 -5.06 -5.62
CA LEU A 79 -10.84 -4.29 -6.30
C LEU A 79 -9.58 -5.16 -6.48
N LEU A 80 -9.19 -5.40 -7.73
CA LEU A 80 -8.04 -6.24 -8.07
C LEU A 80 -6.76 -5.42 -8.24
N ASP A 81 -6.88 -4.27 -8.90
CA ASP A 81 -5.78 -3.37 -9.21
C ASP A 81 -5.39 -2.50 -8.01
N VAL A 82 -4.10 -2.12 -7.95
CA VAL A 82 -3.60 -1.21 -6.92
C VAL A 82 -4.33 0.12 -7.00
N GLY A 83 -4.87 0.55 -5.86
CA GLY A 83 -5.69 1.75 -5.80
C GLY A 83 -6.58 1.74 -4.58
N HIS A 84 -7.58 2.60 -4.60
CA HIS A 84 -8.64 2.59 -3.60
C HIS A 84 -9.93 3.13 -4.21
N ARG A 85 -11.06 2.76 -3.62
CA ARG A 85 -12.37 3.28 -3.95
C ARG A 85 -13.23 3.37 -2.70
N PHE A 86 -14.22 4.24 -2.74
CA PHE A 86 -15.27 4.27 -1.74
C PHE A 86 -16.38 3.29 -2.10
N LEU A 87 -16.91 2.62 -1.08
CA LEU A 87 -18.02 1.69 -1.21
C LEU A 87 -19.21 2.24 -0.42
N LEU A 88 -20.34 2.40 -1.08
CA LEU A 88 -21.61 2.73 -0.43
C LEU A 88 -22.41 1.45 -0.18
N ALA A 89 -22.51 1.05 1.08
CA ALA A 89 -23.22 -0.14 1.54
C ALA A 89 -24.49 0.23 2.34
N ALA A 90 -25.31 -0.77 2.66
CA ALA A 90 -26.47 -0.60 3.54
C ALA A 90 -26.10 -0.10 4.95
N GLU A 91 -24.87 -0.37 5.39
CA GLU A 91 -24.30 0.04 6.68
C GLU A 91 -23.60 1.39 6.64
N GLY A 92 -23.48 2.03 5.48
CA GLY A 92 -22.84 3.35 5.33
C GLY A 92 -21.68 3.35 4.36
N LEU A 93 -20.73 4.27 4.58
CA LEU A 93 -19.58 4.48 3.71
C LEU A 93 -18.39 3.65 4.19
N PHE A 94 -17.79 2.91 3.27
CA PHE A 94 -16.57 2.13 3.45
C PHE A 94 -15.51 2.61 2.47
N VAL A 95 -14.26 2.28 2.76
CA VAL A 95 -13.14 2.39 1.82
C VAL A 95 -12.62 0.99 1.53
N GLU A 96 -12.40 0.69 0.25
CA GLU A 96 -11.68 -0.50 -0.20
C GLU A 96 -10.32 -0.06 -0.73
N ILE A 97 -9.25 -0.60 -0.17
CA ILE A 97 -7.86 -0.26 -0.54
C ILE A 97 -7.17 -1.54 -1.00
N ARG A 98 -6.46 -1.41 -2.12
CA ARG A 98 -5.63 -2.45 -2.70
C ARG A 98 -4.18 -1.97 -2.82
N ARG A 99 -3.27 -2.75 -2.25
CA ARG A 99 -1.82 -2.69 -2.47
C ARG A 99 -1.34 -4.10 -2.85
N PRO A 100 -0.14 -4.25 -3.43
CA PRO A 100 0.40 -5.58 -3.75
C PRO A 100 0.37 -6.55 -2.56
N TRP A 101 0.55 -6.02 -1.34
CA TRP A 101 0.54 -6.79 -0.09
C TRP A 101 -0.75 -6.70 0.74
N LEU A 102 -1.75 -5.89 0.35
CA LEU A 102 -2.94 -5.60 1.18
C LEU A 102 -4.23 -5.59 0.37
N HIS A 103 -5.26 -6.27 0.89
CA HIS A 103 -6.66 -5.97 0.58
C HIS A 103 -7.39 -5.57 1.85
N LEU A 104 -7.82 -4.32 1.91
CA LEU A 104 -8.51 -3.73 3.05
C LEU A 104 -9.91 -3.29 2.63
N ILE A 105 -10.92 -3.61 3.43
CA ILE A 105 -12.26 -3.00 3.40
C ILE A 105 -12.53 -2.51 4.82
N GLN A 106 -12.86 -1.23 5.01
CA GLN A 106 -13.09 -0.70 6.35
C GLN A 106 -14.16 0.40 6.37
N PRO A 107 -15.05 0.45 7.39
CA PRO A 107 -16.02 1.52 7.51
C PRO A 107 -15.33 2.84 7.83
N VAL A 108 -15.74 3.85 7.10
CA VAL A 108 -15.34 5.25 7.25
C VAL A 108 -16.42 6.01 8.01
N ALA A 109 -17.68 5.87 7.58
CA ALA A 109 -18.83 6.52 8.20
C ALA A 109 -20.01 5.53 8.28
N PRO A 110 -20.16 4.78 9.37
CA PRO A 110 -21.27 3.86 9.56
C PRO A 110 -22.59 4.62 9.80
N ILE A 111 -23.68 4.08 9.28
CA ILE A 111 -25.05 4.52 9.58
C ILE A 111 -25.51 3.82 10.85
N GLU A 112 -25.62 4.60 11.92
CA GLU A 112 -26.07 4.14 13.23
C GLU A 112 -27.56 4.43 13.46
N GLY A 113 -28.19 3.60 14.31
CA GLY A 113 -29.57 3.81 14.76
C GLY A 113 -30.64 3.64 13.68
N ALA A 114 -31.80 4.24 13.93
CA ALA A 114 -32.97 4.22 13.05
C ALA A 114 -32.89 5.37 12.02
N CYS A 115 -31.93 5.26 11.10
CA CYS A 115 -31.72 6.18 9.98
C CYS A 115 -32.13 5.50 8.65
N PRO A 116 -32.63 6.23 7.64
CA PRO A 116 -32.85 5.67 6.30
C PRO A 116 -31.58 5.00 5.75
N ARG A 117 -31.70 3.73 5.35
CA ARG A 117 -30.60 2.97 4.75
C ARG A 117 -30.70 3.01 3.22
N PRO A 118 -29.58 3.24 2.51
CA PRO A 118 -29.55 3.06 1.06
C PRO A 118 -29.95 1.62 0.67
N PRO A 119 -30.63 1.40 -0.47
CA PRO A 119 -31.12 0.08 -0.88
C PRO A 119 -30.00 -0.83 -1.46
N TYR A 120 -28.76 -0.65 -1.02
CA TYR A 120 -27.58 -1.39 -1.47
C TYR A 120 -27.35 -2.65 -0.62
N GLY A 121 -26.36 -3.45 -0.98
CA GLY A 121 -25.95 -4.63 -0.24
C GLY A 121 -25.13 -4.30 1.00
N SER A 122 -24.91 -5.34 1.81
CA SER A 122 -24.06 -5.29 2.99
C SER A 122 -22.65 -5.75 2.67
N ILE A 123 -21.65 -5.22 3.38
CA ILE A 123 -20.26 -5.69 3.28
C ILE A 123 -19.59 -5.67 4.66
N ASP A 124 -18.78 -6.70 4.91
CA ASP A 124 -18.00 -6.80 6.14
C ASP A 124 -16.65 -6.10 6.00
N ALA A 125 -16.15 -5.59 7.12
CA ALA A 125 -14.77 -5.17 7.23
C ALA A 125 -13.81 -6.33 6.96
N LYS A 126 -12.73 -6.06 6.23
CA LYS A 126 -11.72 -7.05 5.83
C LYS A 126 -10.32 -6.47 5.94
N ILE A 127 -9.39 -7.21 6.55
CA ILE A 127 -7.95 -6.94 6.48
C ILE A 127 -7.29 -8.25 6.03
N GLU A 128 -6.71 -8.24 4.84
CA GLU A 128 -6.07 -9.42 4.25
C GLU A 128 -4.69 -9.05 3.73
N PHE A 129 -3.66 -9.71 4.25
CA PHE A 129 -2.27 -9.51 3.81
C PHE A 129 -1.84 -10.61 2.84
N ALA A 130 -1.11 -10.25 1.77
CA ALA A 130 -0.58 -11.23 0.82
C ALA A 130 0.44 -12.18 1.48
N PHE A 131 1.18 -11.71 2.48
CA PHE A 131 2.07 -12.52 3.32
C PHE A 131 1.33 -13.25 4.46
N GLY A 132 0.00 -13.24 4.47
CA GLY A 132 -0.83 -13.93 5.46
C GLY A 132 -0.93 -13.18 6.79
N ARG A 133 -0.06 -13.50 7.75
CA ARG A 133 -0.09 -12.92 9.11
C ARG A 133 1.15 -12.06 9.34
N ILE A 134 1.05 -11.07 10.23
CA ILE A 134 2.17 -10.22 10.63
C ILE A 134 3.36 -11.05 11.17
N SER A 135 3.11 -12.25 11.71
CA SER A 135 4.16 -13.19 12.14
C SER A 135 5.13 -13.60 11.02
N ALA A 136 4.73 -13.49 9.74
CA ALA A 136 5.63 -13.69 8.62
C ALA A 136 6.79 -12.68 8.59
N ALA A 137 6.60 -11.50 9.18
CA ALA A 137 7.63 -10.47 9.29
C ALA A 137 8.62 -10.70 10.44
N GLU A 138 8.38 -11.67 11.34
CA GLU A 138 9.18 -11.87 12.57
C GLU A 138 10.70 -11.84 12.38
N PRO A 139 11.30 -12.51 11.37
CA PRO A 139 12.74 -12.44 11.15
C PRO A 139 13.25 -11.00 10.95
N HIS A 140 12.48 -10.18 10.22
CA HIS A 140 12.80 -8.78 9.98
C HIS A 140 12.55 -7.91 11.21
N LEU A 141 11.50 -8.19 11.98
CA LEU A 141 11.22 -7.50 13.25
C LEU A 141 12.34 -7.75 14.28
N ARG A 142 12.85 -8.97 14.37
CA ARG A 142 13.98 -9.32 15.25
C ARG A 142 15.28 -8.67 14.81
N ARG A 143 15.55 -8.64 13.50
CA ARG A 143 16.68 -7.90 12.95
C ARG A 143 16.57 -6.41 13.33
N PHE A 144 15.42 -5.79 13.09
CA PHE A 144 15.18 -4.39 13.45
C PHE A 144 15.46 -4.11 14.94
N ALA A 145 14.98 -4.97 15.85
CA ALA A 145 15.23 -4.82 17.27
C ALA A 145 16.73 -4.87 17.61
N THR A 146 17.50 -5.69 16.91
CA THR A 146 18.95 -5.80 17.08
C THR A 146 19.64 -4.53 16.58
N ASP A 147 19.26 -4.03 15.41
CA ASP A 147 19.82 -2.82 14.81
C ASP A 147 19.49 -1.58 15.67
N ALA A 148 18.26 -1.47 16.16
CA ALA A 148 17.82 -0.42 17.08
C ALA A 148 18.57 -0.46 18.42
N ALA A 149 18.88 -1.66 18.95
CA ALA A 149 19.68 -1.78 20.17
C ALA A 149 21.11 -1.29 19.98
N ASN A 150 21.69 -1.49 18.79
CA ASN A 150 23.03 -0.98 18.46
C ASN A 150 23.05 0.54 18.25
N ALA A 151 21.94 1.14 17.82
CA ALA A 151 21.78 2.58 17.63
C ALA A 151 21.42 3.34 18.92
N ALA A 152 20.95 2.64 19.95
CA ALA A 152 20.56 3.24 21.22
C ALA A 152 21.71 4.06 21.85
N PRO A 153 21.44 5.22 22.49
CA PRO A 153 20.12 5.71 22.90
C PRO A 153 19.35 6.50 21.83
N ASN A 154 19.93 6.67 20.65
CA ASN A 154 19.29 7.40 19.55
C ASN A 154 18.24 6.54 18.85
N GLU A 155 17.32 7.20 18.16
CA GLU A 155 16.30 6.51 17.36
C GLU A 155 16.93 5.82 16.14
N HIS A 156 16.31 4.72 15.71
CA HIS A 156 16.64 3.98 14.50
C HIS A 156 15.37 3.73 13.72
N ALA A 157 15.49 3.60 12.40
CA ALA A 157 14.36 3.31 11.52
C ALA A 157 14.76 2.29 10.47
N ALA A 158 13.78 1.55 9.96
CA ALA A 158 13.94 0.61 8.87
C ALA A 158 12.60 0.36 8.18
N TRP A 159 12.66 -0.09 6.93
CA TRP A 159 11.49 -0.49 6.18
C TRP A 159 11.45 -2.00 6.01
N ILE A 160 10.25 -2.56 5.96
CA ILE A 160 10.00 -3.89 5.42
C ILE A 160 9.14 -3.71 4.19
N VAL A 161 9.67 -4.10 3.05
CA VAL A 161 9.03 -3.97 1.75
C VAL A 161 8.50 -5.34 1.32
N TRP A 162 7.39 -5.33 0.61
CA TRP A 162 6.89 -6.48 -0.11
C TRP A 162 7.49 -6.50 -1.50
N ASN A 163 8.14 -7.61 -1.87
CA ASN A 163 8.57 -7.85 -3.25
C ASN A 163 7.50 -8.70 -3.96
N GLU A 164 6.88 -8.12 -4.98
CA GLU A 164 5.76 -8.72 -5.73
C GLU A 164 6.21 -9.87 -6.63
N THR A 165 7.47 -9.88 -7.08
CA THR A 165 8.05 -10.93 -7.92
C THR A 165 8.29 -12.21 -7.13
N ASN A 166 8.98 -12.09 -5.99
CA ASN A 166 9.38 -13.20 -5.13
C ASN A 166 8.30 -13.58 -4.10
N LYS A 167 7.27 -12.74 -3.94
CA LYS A 167 6.19 -12.91 -2.94
C LYS A 167 6.73 -13.01 -1.52
N GLU A 168 7.68 -12.14 -1.17
CA GLU A 168 8.35 -12.16 0.12
C GLU A 168 8.44 -10.76 0.76
N LEU A 169 8.61 -10.76 2.08
CA LEU A 169 8.98 -9.57 2.81
C LEU A 169 10.51 -9.41 2.79
N VAL A 170 10.99 -8.19 2.62
CA VAL A 170 12.41 -7.87 2.55
C VAL A 170 12.72 -6.71 3.46
N TYR A 171 13.75 -6.86 4.30
CA TYR A 171 14.25 -5.78 5.14
C TYR A 171 15.07 -4.78 4.31
N ARG A 172 14.77 -3.49 4.48
CA ARG A 172 15.44 -2.37 3.83
C ARG A 172 15.93 -1.40 4.90
N GLU A 173 17.24 -1.22 4.94
CA GLU A 173 17.86 -0.17 5.74
C GLU A 173 17.50 1.18 5.14
N VAL A 174 17.19 2.14 6.00
CA VAL A 174 16.96 3.53 5.60
C VAL A 174 18.21 4.34 5.89
N GLU A 175 18.47 5.34 5.05
CA GLU A 175 19.58 6.26 5.28
C GLU A 175 19.15 7.27 6.35
N VAL A 176 19.77 7.18 7.53
CA VAL A 176 19.52 8.09 8.64
C VAL A 176 20.42 9.32 8.49
N THR A 177 19.82 10.49 8.21
CA THR A 177 20.56 11.76 8.03
C THR A 177 20.77 12.50 9.34
N ASN A 178 19.84 12.34 10.28
CA ASN A 178 19.98 12.85 11.65
C ASN A 178 19.23 11.91 12.60
N SER A 179 19.81 11.64 13.77
CA SER A 179 19.14 10.87 14.81
C SER A 179 19.54 11.35 16.20
N THR A 180 18.51 11.49 17.04
CA THR A 180 18.58 11.87 18.45
C THR A 180 17.71 10.90 19.26
N PRO A 181 17.68 10.95 20.59
CA PRO A 181 16.81 10.09 21.40
C PRO A 181 15.30 10.34 21.28
N THR A 182 14.89 11.40 20.56
CA THR A 182 13.48 11.85 20.47
C THR A 182 13.05 12.29 19.08
N ALA A 183 13.94 12.14 18.09
CA ALA A 183 13.67 12.52 16.72
C ALA A 183 14.66 11.86 15.78
N ILE A 184 14.15 11.37 14.66
CA ILE A 184 14.91 10.84 13.54
C ILE A 184 14.52 11.55 12.24
N THR A 185 15.50 11.73 11.36
CA THR A 185 15.28 12.18 9.98
C THR A 185 15.95 11.18 9.06
N ILE A 186 15.19 10.72 8.07
CA ILE A 186 15.62 9.68 7.14
C ILE A 186 15.43 10.14 5.70
N ASN A 187 16.28 9.63 4.82
CA ASN A 187 15.96 9.58 3.40
C ASN A 187 15.24 8.25 3.13
N ARG A 188 14.00 8.36 2.62
CA ARG A 188 13.19 7.20 2.26
C ARG A 188 13.85 6.46 1.07
N PRO A 189 14.06 5.13 1.17
CA PRO A 189 14.63 4.35 0.07
C PRO A 189 13.80 4.47 -1.22
N THR A 190 14.47 4.50 -2.37
CA THR A 190 13.81 4.29 -3.65
C THR A 190 13.47 2.82 -3.80
N LEU A 191 12.19 2.52 -4.04
CA LEU A 191 11.69 1.17 -4.27
C LEU A 191 11.74 0.82 -5.76
N ALA A 192 12.04 -0.43 -6.08
CA ALA A 192 11.88 -0.94 -7.44
C ALA A 192 10.39 -1.03 -7.82
N ASP A 193 10.10 -1.16 -9.12
CA ASP A 193 8.72 -1.21 -9.63
C ASP A 193 7.89 -2.36 -9.06
N ASP A 194 8.55 -3.45 -8.66
CA ASP A 194 7.93 -4.64 -8.03
C ASP A 194 7.99 -4.60 -6.50
N GLU A 195 8.45 -3.50 -5.91
CA GLU A 195 8.52 -3.33 -4.46
C GLU A 195 7.45 -2.37 -3.96
N SER A 196 6.97 -2.62 -2.74
CA SER A 196 6.01 -1.74 -2.07
C SER A 196 6.27 -1.72 -0.58
N LEU A 197 6.29 -0.53 0.02
CA LEU A 197 6.38 -0.38 1.47
C LEU A 197 5.21 -1.11 2.13
N ALA A 198 5.51 -2.07 3.00
CA ALA A 198 4.52 -2.80 3.78
C ALA A 198 4.53 -2.38 5.25
N ILE A 199 5.73 -2.32 5.86
CA ILE A 199 5.90 -1.96 7.26
C ILE A 199 6.98 -0.89 7.37
N ASP A 200 6.64 0.22 8.04
CA ASP A 200 7.57 1.28 8.41
C ASP A 200 7.83 1.19 9.92
N LEU A 201 9.10 1.11 10.30
CA LEU A 201 9.52 0.85 11.66
C LEU A 201 10.43 1.97 12.15
N HIS A 202 10.18 2.46 13.36
CA HIS A 202 11.15 3.26 14.11
C HIS A 202 11.20 2.88 15.59
N SER A 203 12.25 3.32 16.27
CA SER A 203 12.47 3.03 17.69
C SER A 203 12.62 4.31 18.51
N HIS A 204 12.09 4.36 19.73
CA HIS A 204 12.28 5.46 20.69
C HIS A 204 13.47 5.24 21.65
N GLY A 205 14.43 4.38 21.28
CA GLY A 205 15.55 4.01 22.14
C GLY A 205 15.08 3.44 23.49
N ILE A 206 15.51 4.05 24.60
CA ILE A 206 15.16 3.62 25.95
C ILE A 206 13.74 4.03 26.38
N ASN A 207 13.08 4.93 25.65
CA ASN A 207 11.75 5.42 25.99
C ASN A 207 10.66 4.44 25.51
N PRO A 208 9.46 4.42 26.13
CA PRO A 208 8.37 3.54 25.70
C PRO A 208 7.90 3.79 24.26
N ALA A 209 7.34 2.76 23.62
CA ALA A 209 6.73 2.86 22.30
C ALA A 209 5.37 3.58 22.37
N PHE A 210 5.22 4.62 21.56
CA PHE A 210 3.95 5.31 21.31
C PHE A 210 4.03 6.04 19.97
N PHE A 211 2.89 6.47 19.42
CA PHE A 211 2.86 7.36 18.26
C PHE A 211 2.69 8.81 18.75
N SER A 212 3.56 9.69 18.28
CA SER A 212 3.53 11.13 18.52
C SER A 212 2.64 11.85 17.50
N ALA A 213 2.39 13.14 17.73
CA ALA A 213 1.67 13.99 16.76
C ALA A 213 2.42 14.13 15.42
N THR A 214 3.76 14.01 15.43
CA THR A 214 4.56 14.00 14.19
C THR A 214 4.31 12.72 13.42
N ASP A 215 4.26 11.57 14.10
CA ASP A 215 3.96 10.28 13.47
C ASP A 215 2.53 10.26 12.91
N ASP A 216 1.57 10.84 13.63
CA ASP A 216 0.18 10.98 13.16
C ASP A 216 0.09 11.80 11.87
N ALA A 217 0.89 12.87 11.75
CA ALA A 217 0.92 13.70 10.56
C ALA A 217 1.59 12.98 9.37
N ASP A 218 2.67 12.24 9.60
CA ASP A 218 3.34 11.43 8.56
C ASP A 218 2.41 10.31 8.04
N ASP A 219 1.67 9.67 8.93
CA ASP A 219 0.83 8.52 8.61
C ASP A 219 -0.51 8.88 7.94
N ALA A 220 -0.97 10.13 8.06
CA ALA A 220 -2.32 10.55 7.68
C ALA A 220 -2.67 10.31 6.20
N GLY A 221 -1.70 10.31 5.29
CA GLY A 221 -1.93 10.06 3.86
C GLY A 221 -1.54 8.64 3.40
N GLU A 222 -0.92 7.86 4.27
CA GLU A 222 -0.19 6.66 3.89
C GLU A 222 -1.07 5.40 3.95
N VAL A 223 -0.65 4.37 3.21
CA VAL A 223 -1.17 3.00 3.34
C VAL A 223 0.01 2.09 3.66
N LYS A 224 0.28 1.91 4.95
CA LYS A 224 1.40 1.13 5.49
C LYS A 224 1.05 0.60 6.88
N ILE A 225 1.76 -0.41 7.34
CA ILE A 225 1.78 -0.77 8.75
C ILE A 225 2.87 0.10 9.41
N ALA A 226 2.51 0.96 10.34
CA ALA A 226 3.47 1.70 11.15
C ALA A 226 3.74 0.94 12.46
N GLY A 227 5.00 0.81 12.83
CA GLY A 227 5.43 0.11 14.04
C GLY A 227 6.49 0.87 14.81
N VAL A 228 6.26 1.05 16.11
CA VAL A 228 7.22 1.69 17.02
C VAL A 228 7.66 0.66 18.06
N ILE A 229 8.96 0.57 18.31
CA ILE A 229 9.50 -0.15 19.47
C ILE A 229 10.14 0.82 20.46
N GLY A 230 10.09 0.48 21.74
CA GLY A 230 10.63 1.32 22.80
C GLY A 230 11.10 0.48 23.98
N GLY A 231 11.82 1.11 24.90
CA GLY A 231 12.50 0.39 25.99
C GLY A 231 13.57 -0.56 25.47
N VAL A 232 14.17 -0.24 24.31
CA VAL A 232 15.18 -1.08 23.64
C VAL A 232 16.42 -1.19 24.53
N GLY A 233 16.89 -2.42 24.75
CA GLY A 233 18.02 -2.71 25.65
C GLY A 233 17.68 -2.63 27.15
N THR A 234 16.42 -2.34 27.51
CA THR A 234 15.96 -2.32 28.91
C THR A 234 15.26 -3.63 29.28
N ALA A 235 14.96 -3.82 30.56
CA ALA A 235 14.16 -4.96 31.03
C ALA A 235 12.68 -4.89 30.63
N ASN A 236 12.20 -3.74 30.13
CA ASN A 236 10.78 -3.49 29.85
C ASN A 236 10.57 -2.99 28.40
N PRO A 237 10.84 -3.81 27.38
CA PRO A 237 10.56 -3.43 26.00
C PRO A 237 9.06 -3.30 25.75
N SER A 238 8.69 -2.41 24.82
CA SER A 238 7.30 -2.12 24.44
C SER A 238 7.19 -1.96 22.92
N VAL A 239 6.00 -2.22 22.39
CA VAL A 239 5.71 -2.11 20.95
C VAL A 239 4.34 -1.46 20.74
N ALA A 240 4.21 -0.65 19.68
CA ALA A 240 2.97 -0.04 19.25
C ALA A 240 2.82 -0.19 17.73
N PHE A 241 1.67 -0.69 17.26
CA PHE A 241 1.44 -0.98 15.84
C PHE A 241 0.09 -0.45 15.38
N ARG A 242 0.06 0.08 14.16
CA ARG A 242 -1.17 0.48 13.47
C ARG A 242 -1.09 0.22 11.98
N LEU A 243 -2.22 -0.10 11.36
CA LEU A 243 -2.41 -0.03 9.92
C LEU A 243 -2.97 1.35 9.57
N CYS A 244 -2.20 2.10 8.78
CA CYS A 244 -2.59 3.38 8.21
C CYS A 244 -3.39 3.11 6.93
N ALA A 245 -4.54 3.74 6.80
CA ALA A 245 -5.47 3.52 5.71
C ALA A 245 -6.09 4.86 5.27
N LEU A 246 -5.28 5.69 4.60
CA LEU A 246 -5.70 7.00 4.06
C LEU A 246 -6.36 7.89 5.14
N GLY A 247 -5.67 8.04 6.27
CA GLY A 247 -6.10 8.88 7.40
C GLY A 247 -6.85 8.12 8.49
N LYS A 248 -7.30 6.89 8.23
CA LYS A 248 -7.82 6.01 9.27
C LYS A 248 -6.70 5.16 9.87
N MET A 249 -6.58 5.20 11.20
CA MET A 249 -5.61 4.38 11.94
C MET A 249 -6.30 3.19 12.60
N ILE A 250 -5.87 1.97 12.27
CA ILE A 250 -6.40 0.73 12.84
C ILE A 250 -5.31 0.12 13.74
N THR A 251 -5.53 0.08 15.05
CA THR A 251 -4.57 -0.55 15.97
C THR A 251 -4.39 -2.03 15.67
N LEU A 252 -3.14 -2.44 15.49
CA LEU A 252 -2.75 -3.83 15.31
C LEU A 252 -2.08 -4.34 16.60
N ARG A 253 -2.45 -5.55 17.02
CA ARG A 253 -1.86 -6.18 18.20
C ARG A 253 -0.69 -7.05 17.77
N VAL A 254 0.53 -6.55 17.99
CA VAL A 254 1.76 -7.32 17.79
C VAL A 254 2.36 -7.62 19.17
N PRO A 255 2.63 -8.89 19.51
CA PRO A 255 3.25 -9.23 20.79
C PRO A 255 4.69 -8.73 20.83
N VAL A 256 5.14 -8.23 21.99
CA VAL A 256 6.53 -7.78 22.22
C VAL A 256 7.53 -8.90 21.86
N GLN A 257 7.14 -10.17 22.05
CA GLN A 257 7.94 -11.36 21.76
C GLN A 257 8.25 -11.55 20.26
N ALA A 258 7.51 -10.88 19.36
CA ALA A 258 7.83 -10.85 17.93
C ALA A 258 9.17 -10.12 17.66
N PHE A 259 9.53 -9.15 18.52
CA PHE A 259 10.78 -8.40 18.46
C PHE A 259 11.81 -8.96 19.45
N PHE A 260 11.40 -9.13 20.70
CA PHE A 260 12.27 -9.46 21.82
C PHE A 260 11.90 -10.85 22.37
N PRO A 261 12.53 -11.94 21.88
CA PRO A 261 12.20 -13.28 22.33
C PRO A 261 12.46 -13.42 23.83
N SER A 262 11.57 -14.11 24.54
CA SER A 262 11.77 -14.41 25.96
C SER A 262 13.10 -15.16 26.16
N THR A 263 13.92 -14.72 27.11
CA THR A 263 15.19 -15.37 27.47
C THR A 263 15.02 -16.62 28.34
N GLU A 264 13.78 -16.97 28.71
CA GLU A 264 13.48 -18.22 29.39
C GLU A 264 13.70 -19.42 28.45
N LYS A 265 14.85 -20.08 28.60
CA LYS A 265 14.95 -21.51 28.29
C LYS A 265 13.85 -22.20 29.09
N ALA A 266 12.92 -22.85 28.39
CA ALA A 266 12.08 -23.87 29.02
C ALA A 266 13.02 -24.84 29.75
N ALA A 267 12.92 -24.85 31.08
CA ALA A 267 13.59 -25.82 31.94
C ALA A 267 12.89 -27.17 31.87
#